data_AF-A0A924AYL8-F1
#
_entry.id   AF-A0A924AYL8-F1
#
_cell.length_a   1.000
_cell.length_b   1.000
_cell.length_c   1.000
_cell.angle_alpha   90.00
_cell.angle_beta   90.00
_cell.angle_gamma   90.00
#
_symmetry.space_group_name_H-M   'P 1'
#
loop_
_entity.id
_entity.type
_entity.pdbx_description
1 polymer ?
#
loop_
_entity_poly.entity_id
_entity_poly.type
_entity_poly.pdbx_seq_one_letter_code
_entity_poly.pdbx_strand_id
1 'polypeptide(L)'
;MKINKKFIGLSLVVFLTACGAKTELEFSSSSLADSLGMNAKYMLKLQVTDREFTTSVIKKAFNINSGSTSETWINRDVNTRSEFGGGCDPYRESDLGANIIEFPSESCGRIVPVVTATNNPMRYGLTMKTCEFVTNQPENMNEIKLKLFGTQAWAAPDAVTIEKAWGLFYPADKINEETNAALKDIGIAAKDSAEAWKLILFTLCSSPGWQSF
;
A
#
# COMPACT_ATOMS: atom_id res chain seq x y z
N MET A 1 55.28 -20.13 43.74
CA MET A 1 55.88 -18.78 43.85
C MET A 1 56.39 -18.36 42.49
N LYS A 2 56.07 -17.12 42.07
CA LYS A 2 56.36 -16.45 40.78
C LYS A 2 55.44 -16.76 39.59
N ILE A 3 54.31 -16.07 39.61
CA ILE A 3 53.48 -15.68 38.46
C ILE A 3 54.27 -14.63 37.67
N ASN A 4 54.45 -14.82 36.35
CA ASN A 4 55.02 -13.79 35.48
C ASN A 4 53.93 -13.28 34.52
N LYS A 5 53.47 -12.04 34.79
CA LYS A 5 52.53 -11.29 33.97
C LYS A 5 53.26 -10.74 32.75
N LYS A 6 52.78 -11.04 31.54
CA LYS A 6 53.00 -10.20 30.35
C LYS A 6 51.64 -9.75 29.84
N PHE A 7 51.35 -8.48 30.11
CA PHE A 7 50.26 -7.71 29.51
C PHE A 7 50.73 -7.30 28.11
N ILE A 8 50.05 -7.76 27.07
CA ILE A 8 50.17 -7.21 25.72
C ILE A 8 48.78 -6.66 25.40
N GLY A 9 48.67 -5.33 25.36
CA GLY A 9 47.46 -4.64 24.96
C GLY A 9 47.22 -4.86 23.47
N LEU A 10 46.09 -5.48 23.14
CA LEU A 10 45.58 -5.53 21.77
C LEU A 10 44.40 -4.57 21.68
N SER A 11 44.61 -3.48 20.95
CA SER A 11 43.58 -2.51 20.59
C SER A 11 42.54 -3.21 19.71
N LEU A 12 41.34 -3.46 20.24
CA LEU A 12 40.23 -4.01 19.49
C LEU A 12 39.59 -2.87 18.69
N VAL A 13 39.99 -2.73 17.42
CA VAL A 13 39.31 -1.86 16.46
C VAL A 13 37.94 -2.47 16.18
N VAL A 14 36.90 -1.83 16.70
CA VAL A 14 35.49 -2.14 16.39
C VAL A 14 35.24 -1.72 14.94
N PHE A 15 35.37 -2.66 14.01
CA PHE A 15 34.83 -2.51 12.66
C PHE A 15 33.31 -2.67 12.74
N LEU A 16 32.60 -1.54 12.80
CA LEU A 16 31.19 -1.45 12.41
C LEU A 16 31.09 -1.76 10.92
N THR A 17 30.90 -3.03 10.56
CA THR A 17 30.37 -3.39 9.25
C THR A 17 28.92 -2.95 9.23
N ALA A 18 28.67 -1.74 8.72
CA ALA A 18 27.36 -1.32 8.28
C ALA A 18 26.89 -2.32 7.21
N CYS A 19 25.92 -3.16 7.59
CA CYS A 19 25.17 -3.98 6.66
C CYS A 19 24.27 -3.02 5.86
N GLY A 20 24.83 -2.37 4.85
CA GLY A 20 24.07 -1.63 3.86
C GLY A 20 23.34 -2.64 2.99
N ALA A 21 22.06 -2.86 3.27
CA ALA A 21 21.19 -3.61 2.39
C ALA A 21 21.25 -2.98 1.00
N LYS A 22 21.81 -3.69 0.02
CA LYS A 22 21.59 -3.39 -1.39
C LYS A 22 20.11 -3.62 -1.64
N THR A 23 19.35 -2.55 -1.78
CA THR A 23 17.96 -2.57 -2.24
C THR A 23 17.93 -3.06 -3.69
N GLU A 24 17.64 -4.34 -3.89
CA GLU A 24 17.18 -4.90 -5.16
C GLU A 24 15.78 -4.33 -5.46
N LEU A 25 15.72 -3.06 -5.88
CA LEU A 25 14.48 -2.34 -6.19
C LEU A 25 14.25 -2.19 -7.71
N GLU A 26 15.13 -2.73 -8.55
CA GLU A 26 15.16 -2.37 -9.98
C GLU A 26 14.50 -3.36 -10.95
N PHE A 27 13.97 -4.51 -10.51
CA PHE A 27 13.60 -5.59 -11.44
C PHE A 27 12.12 -5.97 -11.55
N SER A 28 11.20 -5.47 -10.71
CA SER A 28 9.76 -5.84 -10.85
C SER A 28 8.89 -4.81 -11.58
N SER A 29 9.36 -3.56 -11.72
CA SER A 29 8.57 -2.44 -12.28
C SER A 29 8.39 -2.50 -13.80
N SER A 30 9.24 -3.24 -14.52
CA SER A 30 9.21 -3.32 -15.98
C SER A 30 8.01 -4.11 -16.51
N SER A 31 7.58 -5.17 -15.81
CA SER A 31 6.50 -6.04 -16.30
C SER A 31 5.10 -5.44 -16.17
N LEU A 32 4.91 -4.50 -15.23
CA LEU A 32 3.62 -3.86 -14.97
C LEU A 32 3.31 -2.77 -16.01
N ALA A 33 4.32 -1.99 -16.40
CA ALA A 33 4.21 -0.87 -17.34
C ALA A 33 3.83 -1.33 -18.76
N ASP A 34 4.39 -2.46 -19.22
CA ASP A 34 4.07 -3.04 -20.52
C ASP A 34 2.64 -3.59 -20.60
N SER A 35 2.07 -4.04 -19.49
CA SER A 35 0.68 -4.54 -19.43
C SER A 35 -0.39 -3.43 -19.40
N LEU A 36 0.01 -2.20 -19.07
CA LEU A 36 -0.90 -1.06 -18.84
C LEU A 36 -0.92 -0.04 -19.99
N GLY A 37 -0.13 -0.23 -21.05
CA GLY A 37 -0.11 0.69 -22.20
C GLY A 37 0.28 2.13 -21.85
N MET A 38 0.92 2.34 -20.70
CA MET A 38 1.37 3.65 -20.25
C MET A 38 2.81 3.88 -20.71
N ASN A 39 3.08 5.05 -21.30
CA ASN A 39 4.41 5.41 -21.80
C ASN A 39 5.48 5.21 -20.72
N ALA A 40 6.31 4.18 -20.89
CA ALA A 40 7.35 3.72 -19.96
C ALA A 40 8.34 4.82 -19.50
N LYS A 41 8.37 5.96 -20.18
CA LYS A 41 9.22 7.11 -19.85
C LYS A 41 8.76 7.88 -18.61
N TYR A 42 7.53 7.66 -18.13
CA TYR A 42 6.94 8.37 -16.99
C TYR A 42 6.88 7.54 -15.69
N MET A 43 7.25 6.24 -15.73
CA MET A 43 7.06 5.28 -14.62
C MET A 43 8.34 4.89 -13.84
N LEU A 44 9.46 5.61 -14.01
CA LEU A 44 10.72 5.32 -13.30
C LEU A 44 11.08 6.33 -12.20
N LYS A 45 10.08 6.96 -11.60
CA LYS A 45 10.17 7.38 -10.20
C LYS A 45 9.20 6.51 -9.45
N LEU A 46 9.67 5.75 -8.45
CA LEU A 46 8.80 5.17 -7.42
C LEU A 46 7.82 6.27 -7.03
N GLN A 47 6.53 6.08 -7.31
CA GLN A 47 5.52 6.95 -6.74
C GLN A 47 5.65 6.77 -5.23
N VAL A 48 6.22 7.77 -4.56
CA VAL A 48 6.23 7.78 -3.11
C VAL A 48 4.78 7.67 -2.71
N THR A 49 4.43 6.68 -1.89
CA THR A 49 3.06 6.43 -1.52
C THR A 49 2.39 7.71 -1.05
N ASP A 50 1.61 8.32 -1.93
CA ASP A 50 0.98 9.60 -1.70
C ASP A 50 -0.54 9.41 -1.66
N ARG A 51 -1.24 10.53 -1.58
CA ARG A 51 -2.70 10.55 -1.52
C ARG A 51 -3.34 9.95 -2.77
N GLU A 52 -2.75 10.15 -3.95
CA GLU A 52 -3.29 9.72 -5.24
C GLU A 52 -3.10 8.22 -5.40
N PHE A 53 -1.91 7.72 -5.11
CA PHE A 53 -1.64 6.29 -5.10
C PHE A 53 -2.58 5.56 -4.12
N THR A 54 -2.65 6.02 -2.86
CA THR A 54 -3.51 5.40 -1.84
C THR A 54 -4.98 5.41 -2.27
N THR A 55 -5.46 6.54 -2.78
CA THR A 55 -6.83 6.70 -3.27
C THR A 55 -7.10 5.79 -4.48
N SER A 56 -6.17 5.70 -5.42
CA SER A 56 -6.31 4.90 -6.64
C SER A 56 -6.41 3.41 -6.34
N VAL A 57 -5.57 2.89 -5.42
CA VAL A 57 -5.59 1.48 -5.00
C VAL A 57 -6.93 1.16 -4.34
N ILE A 58 -7.38 1.96 -3.38
CA ILE A 58 -8.66 1.72 -2.69
C ILE A 58 -9.83 1.80 -3.68
N LYS A 59 -9.88 2.84 -4.52
CA LYS A 59 -10.94 2.97 -5.53
C LYS A 59 -10.96 1.81 -6.51
N LYS A 60 -9.80 1.37 -6.99
CA LYS A 60 -9.66 0.25 -7.92
C LYS A 60 -10.03 -1.09 -7.28
N ALA A 61 -9.56 -1.35 -6.06
CA ALA A 61 -9.86 -2.58 -5.32
C ALA A 61 -11.37 -2.73 -5.14
N PHE A 62 -12.04 -1.69 -4.63
CA PHE A 62 -13.48 -1.72 -4.31
C PHE A 62 -14.43 -1.26 -5.45
N ASN A 63 -13.90 -0.95 -6.63
CA ASN A 63 -14.66 -0.43 -7.77
C ASN A 63 -15.51 0.81 -7.43
N ILE A 64 -14.89 1.79 -6.78
CA ILE A 64 -15.61 2.96 -6.26
C ILE A 64 -15.89 3.95 -7.39
N ASN A 65 -17.18 4.09 -7.71
CA ASN A 65 -17.67 4.99 -8.75
C ASN A 65 -17.62 6.45 -8.32
N SER A 66 -17.51 7.34 -9.32
CA SER A 66 -17.56 8.78 -9.07
C SER A 66 -18.93 9.21 -8.56
N GLY A 67 -18.94 10.15 -7.60
CA GLY A 67 -20.14 10.65 -6.94
C GLY A 67 -20.68 9.72 -5.84
N SER A 68 -20.06 8.57 -5.59
CA SER A 68 -20.47 7.68 -4.50
C SER A 68 -20.11 8.24 -3.12
N THR A 69 -20.83 7.76 -2.09
CA THR A 69 -20.50 8.08 -0.69
C THR A 69 -19.09 7.64 -0.34
N SER A 70 -18.65 6.49 -0.86
CA SER A 70 -17.29 5.96 -0.70
C SER A 70 -16.24 6.87 -1.32
N GLU A 71 -16.47 7.43 -2.51
CA GLU A 71 -15.56 8.42 -3.10
C GLU A 71 -15.47 9.68 -2.23
N THR A 72 -16.62 10.20 -1.78
CA THR A 72 -16.66 11.39 -0.92
C THR A 72 -15.88 11.15 0.38
N TRP A 73 -15.99 9.95 0.96
CA TRP A 73 -15.25 9.56 2.14
C TRP A 73 -13.75 9.51 1.90
N ILE A 74 -13.31 8.84 0.83
CA ILE A 74 -11.89 8.75 0.47
C ILE A 74 -11.31 10.14 0.20
N ASN A 75 -12.06 11.00 -0.49
CA ASN A 75 -11.60 12.36 -0.76
C ASN A 75 -11.37 13.16 0.52
N ARG A 76 -12.27 13.02 1.51
CA ARG A 76 -12.19 13.71 2.80
C ARG A 76 -11.09 13.15 3.72
N ASP A 77 -10.94 11.83 3.77
CA ASP A 77 -10.09 11.16 4.78
C ASP A 77 -8.72 10.74 4.23
N VAL A 78 -8.49 10.80 2.92
CA VAL A 78 -7.20 10.48 2.27
C VAL A 78 -6.77 11.59 1.31
N ASN A 79 -7.55 11.87 0.26
CA ASN A 79 -7.09 12.71 -0.85
C ASN A 79 -6.76 14.16 -0.45
N THR A 80 -7.50 14.73 0.50
CA THR A 80 -7.32 16.13 0.94
C THR A 80 -6.44 16.26 2.18
N ARG A 81 -5.90 15.15 2.69
CA ARG A 81 -5.21 15.08 3.96
C ARG A 81 -3.70 15.29 3.79
N SER A 82 -3.15 16.21 4.58
CA SER A 82 -1.71 16.52 4.59
C SER A 82 -0.84 15.35 5.05
N GLU A 83 -1.44 14.37 5.73
CA GLU A 83 -0.78 13.16 6.23
C GLU A 83 -0.40 12.17 5.13
N PHE A 84 -0.98 12.31 3.94
CA PHE A 84 -0.65 11.54 2.74
C PHE A 84 0.21 12.33 1.75
N GLY A 85 0.74 13.49 2.16
CA GLY A 85 1.53 14.40 1.34
C GLY A 85 1.12 15.87 1.55
N GLY A 86 2.03 16.81 1.34
CA GLY A 86 1.77 18.26 1.49
C GLY A 86 0.73 18.78 0.48
N GLY A 87 0.42 20.07 0.41
CA GLY A 87 -0.62 20.60 -0.51
C GLY A 87 -0.33 20.46 -2.03
N CYS A 88 0.80 19.87 -2.39
CA CYS A 88 1.31 19.72 -3.74
C CYS A 88 1.66 18.24 -3.96
N ASP A 89 1.16 17.66 -5.04
CA ASP A 89 1.51 16.32 -5.47
C ASP A 89 2.48 16.44 -6.67
N PRO A 90 3.75 16.01 -6.54
CA PRO A 90 4.74 16.14 -7.60
C PRO A 90 4.45 15.24 -8.81
N TYR A 91 3.49 14.32 -8.70
CA TYR A 91 3.08 13.39 -9.75
C TYR A 91 1.73 13.76 -10.38
N ARG A 92 1.02 14.76 -9.85
CA ARG A 92 -0.25 15.21 -10.40
C ARG A 92 -0.08 15.87 -11.77
N GLU A 93 -0.87 15.39 -12.73
CA GLU A 93 -1.00 16.02 -14.04
C GLU A 93 -1.61 17.42 -13.90
N SER A 94 -1.13 18.36 -14.72
CA SER A 94 -1.66 19.72 -14.76
C SER A 94 -3.17 19.76 -14.99
N ASP A 95 -3.87 20.62 -14.25
CA ASP A 95 -5.29 20.92 -14.52
C ASP A 95 -5.47 21.66 -15.87
N LEU A 96 -4.38 22.06 -16.53
CA LEU A 96 -4.35 22.69 -17.86
C LEU A 96 -4.31 21.68 -19.01
N GLY A 97 -4.18 20.38 -18.71
CA GLY A 97 -4.19 19.30 -19.68
C GLY A 97 -2.88 19.10 -20.45
N ALA A 98 -2.73 17.87 -20.96
CA ALA A 98 -1.66 17.36 -21.84
C ALA A 98 -0.27 17.14 -21.18
N ASN A 99 -0.07 16.03 -20.47
CA ASN A 99 1.26 15.44 -20.19
C ASN A 99 2.34 16.39 -19.62
N ILE A 100 1.91 17.53 -19.06
CA ILE A 100 2.78 18.54 -18.46
C ILE A 100 2.62 18.39 -16.95
N ILE A 101 3.74 18.10 -16.29
CA ILE A 101 3.82 18.10 -14.83
C ILE A 101 3.86 19.57 -14.42
N GLU A 102 2.73 20.13 -13.97
CA GLU A 102 2.63 21.55 -13.59
C GLU A 102 3.42 21.88 -12.32
N PHE A 103 3.66 20.85 -11.50
CA PHE A 103 4.37 20.96 -10.25
C PHE A 103 5.69 20.18 -10.34
N PRO A 104 6.72 20.71 -11.03
CA PRO A 104 8.06 20.17 -10.84
C PRO A 104 8.34 20.16 -9.33
N SER A 105 9.01 19.13 -8.83
CA SER A 105 9.26 18.91 -7.38
C SER A 105 9.81 20.15 -6.65
N GLU A 106 10.44 21.06 -7.40
CA GLU A 106 10.95 22.36 -6.99
C GLU A 106 9.84 23.35 -6.56
N SER A 107 8.67 23.32 -7.20
CA SER A 107 7.49 24.15 -6.89
C SER A 107 6.79 23.71 -5.59
N CYS A 108 6.83 22.41 -5.28
CA CYS A 108 6.33 21.90 -4.00
C CYS A 108 7.24 22.28 -2.81
N GLY A 109 8.49 22.69 -3.06
CA GLY A 109 9.52 22.93 -2.04
C GLY A 109 9.32 24.16 -1.14
N ARG A 110 8.30 25.01 -1.37
CA ARG A 110 7.98 26.18 -0.53
C ARG A 110 6.85 25.96 0.47
N ILE A 111 6.12 24.85 0.37
CA ILE A 111 4.98 24.56 1.24
C ILE A 111 5.42 23.49 2.22
N VAL A 112 5.52 23.86 3.50
CA VAL A 112 5.63 23.07 4.75
C VAL A 112 6.25 21.67 4.59
N PRO A 113 7.35 21.34 5.31
CA PRO A 113 8.06 20.07 5.16
C PRO A 113 7.05 18.92 5.06
N VAL A 114 6.95 18.39 3.84
CA VAL A 114 6.08 17.28 3.52
C VAL A 114 6.41 16.22 4.54
N VAL A 115 5.43 15.81 5.34
CA VAL A 115 5.57 14.62 6.17
C VAL A 115 5.54 13.45 5.17
N THR A 116 6.68 13.23 4.52
CA THR A 116 6.95 12.13 3.58
C THR A 116 7.12 10.81 4.32
N ALA A 117 7.06 10.84 5.65
CA ALA A 117 7.06 9.66 6.50
C ALA A 117 5.81 8.82 6.20
N THR A 118 5.98 7.83 5.34
CA THR A 118 4.99 6.76 5.09
C THR A 118 4.61 6.04 6.38
N ASN A 119 5.50 6.05 7.38
CA ASN A 119 5.31 5.58 8.74
C ASN A 119 4.71 6.64 9.69
N ASN A 120 3.59 7.25 9.32
CA ASN A 120 2.84 8.17 10.18
C ASN A 120 1.62 7.50 10.83
N PRO A 121 1.50 7.46 12.17
CA PRO A 121 0.33 6.88 12.85
C PRO A 121 -1.01 7.49 12.43
N MET A 122 -1.04 8.79 12.13
CA MET A 122 -2.26 9.45 11.65
C MET A 122 -2.66 8.95 10.26
N ARG A 123 -1.67 8.73 9.38
CA ARG A 123 -1.91 8.14 8.06
C ARG A 123 -2.51 6.75 8.20
N TYR A 124 -1.95 5.90 9.06
CA TYR A 124 -2.50 4.58 9.32
C TYR A 124 -3.91 4.64 9.90
N GLY A 125 -4.19 5.54 10.84
CA GLY A 125 -5.53 5.73 11.40
C GLY A 125 -6.57 6.15 10.35
N LEU A 126 -6.20 7.08 9.47
CA LEU A 126 -7.05 7.53 8.36
C LEU A 126 -7.29 6.44 7.32
N THR A 127 -6.25 5.66 6.97
CA THR A 127 -6.39 4.51 6.09
C THR A 127 -7.29 3.45 6.72
N MET A 128 -7.08 3.09 7.99
CA MET A 128 -7.93 2.12 8.70
C MET A 128 -9.39 2.54 8.72
N LYS A 129 -9.66 3.81 9.06
CA LYS A 129 -11.02 4.37 9.08
C LYS A 129 -11.67 4.36 7.69
N THR A 130 -10.88 4.62 6.64
CA THR A 130 -11.34 4.54 5.25
C THR A 130 -11.64 3.10 4.85
N CYS A 131 -10.74 2.17 5.14
CA CYS A 131 -10.89 0.74 4.89
C CYS A 131 -12.09 0.14 5.63
N GLU A 132 -12.31 0.54 6.88
CA GLU A 132 -13.50 0.18 7.65
C GLU A 132 -14.76 0.70 6.95
N PHE A 133 -14.79 1.97 6.56
CA PHE A 133 -15.95 2.55 5.87
C PHE A 133 -16.28 1.81 4.57
N VAL A 134 -15.28 1.60 3.70
CA VAL A 134 -15.49 1.01 2.37
C VAL A 134 -15.86 -0.47 2.44
N THR A 135 -15.32 -1.23 3.40
CA THR A 135 -15.67 -2.65 3.61
C THR A 135 -17.05 -2.82 4.28
N ASN A 136 -17.56 -1.76 4.92
CA ASN A 136 -18.93 -1.72 5.46
C ASN A 136 -20.00 -1.35 4.41
N GLN A 137 -19.62 -0.88 3.23
CA GLN A 137 -20.58 -0.53 2.19
C GLN A 137 -21.02 -1.76 1.38
N PRO A 138 -22.32 -2.11 1.34
CA PRO A 138 -22.81 -3.27 0.61
C PRO A 138 -22.48 -3.24 -0.89
N GLU A 139 -22.52 -2.07 -1.52
CA GLU A 139 -22.20 -1.90 -2.94
C GLU A 139 -20.74 -2.26 -3.23
N ASN A 140 -19.79 -1.78 -2.43
CA ASN A 140 -18.37 -2.08 -2.59
C ASN A 140 -18.10 -3.59 -2.37
N MET A 141 -18.76 -4.18 -1.38
CA MET A 141 -18.63 -5.61 -1.08
C MET A 141 -19.22 -6.48 -2.19
N ASN A 142 -20.32 -6.06 -2.82
CA ASN A 142 -20.88 -6.75 -3.98
C ASN A 142 -19.91 -6.72 -5.17
N GLU A 143 -19.24 -5.59 -5.41
CA GLU A 143 -18.23 -5.47 -6.46
C GLU A 143 -17.02 -6.39 -6.19
N ILE A 144 -16.56 -6.48 -4.94
CA ILE A 144 -15.51 -7.44 -4.58
C ILE A 144 -15.99 -8.87 -4.80
N LYS A 145 -17.23 -9.20 -4.42
CA LYS A 145 -17.78 -10.54 -4.65
C LYS A 145 -17.74 -10.90 -6.12
N LEU A 146 -18.14 -9.97 -7.00
CA LEU A 146 -18.08 -10.17 -8.45
C LEU A 146 -16.65 -10.41 -8.94
N LYS A 147 -15.65 -9.71 -8.39
CA LYS A 147 -14.24 -9.93 -8.75
C LYS A 147 -13.68 -11.27 -8.29
N LEU A 148 -14.07 -11.73 -7.11
CA LEU A 148 -13.52 -12.97 -6.51
C LEU A 148 -14.27 -14.22 -6.99
N PHE A 149 -15.60 -14.13 -7.09
CA PHE A 149 -16.52 -15.26 -7.26
C PHE A 149 -17.46 -15.13 -8.46
N GLY A 150 -17.46 -13.99 -9.15
CA GLY A 150 -18.47 -13.70 -10.18
C GLY A 150 -19.88 -13.65 -9.57
N THR A 151 -20.86 -14.25 -10.25
CA THR A 151 -22.27 -14.24 -9.83
C THR A 151 -22.57 -15.20 -8.66
N GLN A 152 -21.57 -15.94 -8.17
CA GLN A 152 -21.75 -16.92 -7.10
C GLN A 152 -21.95 -16.24 -5.73
N ALA A 153 -22.46 -17.02 -4.77
CA ALA A 153 -22.54 -16.59 -3.38
C ALA A 153 -21.14 -16.52 -2.76
N TRP A 154 -21.03 -15.80 -1.64
CA TRP A 154 -19.81 -15.84 -0.83
C TRP A 154 -19.51 -17.27 -0.40
N ALA A 155 -18.30 -17.73 -0.71
CA ALA A 155 -17.76 -19.00 -0.22
C ALA A 155 -16.71 -18.76 0.86
N ALA A 156 -16.41 -19.79 1.65
CA ALA A 156 -15.36 -19.73 2.65
C ALA A 156 -14.01 -19.37 2.00
N PRO A 157 -13.15 -18.59 2.68
CA PRO A 157 -11.82 -18.25 2.15
C PRO A 157 -10.97 -19.50 1.91
N ASP A 158 -10.46 -19.62 0.69
CA ASP A 158 -9.50 -20.64 0.29
C ASP A 158 -8.24 -20.00 -0.32
N ALA A 159 -7.20 -20.79 -0.55
CA ALA A 159 -5.92 -20.26 -1.00
C ALA A 159 -6.03 -19.49 -2.33
N VAL A 160 -6.87 -19.96 -3.25
CA VAL A 160 -7.04 -19.37 -4.60
C VAL A 160 -7.79 -18.04 -4.52
N THR A 161 -8.85 -17.98 -3.74
CA THR A 161 -9.67 -16.77 -3.57
C THR A 161 -8.93 -15.71 -2.74
N ILE A 162 -8.14 -16.13 -1.75
CA ILE A 162 -7.25 -15.24 -0.99
C ILE A 162 -6.18 -14.65 -1.90
N GLU A 163 -5.56 -15.44 -2.77
CA GLU A 163 -4.57 -14.94 -3.74
C GLU A 163 -5.17 -13.93 -4.71
N LYS A 164 -6.41 -14.16 -5.19
CA LYS A 164 -7.14 -13.16 -5.99
C LYS A 164 -7.39 -11.87 -5.21
N ALA A 165 -7.80 -11.96 -3.95
CA ALA A 165 -8.04 -10.80 -3.10
C ALA A 165 -6.73 -10.04 -2.80
N TRP A 166 -5.63 -10.77 -2.58
CA TRP A 166 -4.28 -10.22 -2.43
C TRP A 166 -3.88 -9.39 -3.65
N GLY A 167 -4.07 -9.93 -4.85
CA GLY A 167 -3.76 -9.25 -6.12
C GLY A 167 -4.54 -7.95 -6.36
N LEU A 168 -5.63 -7.69 -5.62
CA LEU A 168 -6.33 -6.40 -5.68
C LEU A 168 -5.50 -5.25 -5.08
N PHE A 169 -4.63 -5.56 -4.11
CA PHE A 169 -3.79 -4.58 -3.41
C PHE A 169 -2.30 -4.72 -3.76
N TYR A 170 -1.86 -5.93 -4.11
CA TYR A 170 -0.46 -6.26 -4.40
C TYR A 170 -0.34 -6.94 -5.78
N PRO A 171 -0.54 -6.21 -6.90
CA PRO A 171 -0.63 -6.84 -8.22
C PRO A 171 0.68 -7.46 -8.72
N ALA A 172 1.83 -7.02 -8.19
CA ALA A 172 3.15 -7.52 -8.58
C ALA A 172 3.68 -8.63 -7.65
N ASP A 173 3.06 -8.82 -6.47
CA ASP A 173 3.57 -9.74 -5.46
C ASP A 173 2.78 -11.02 -5.42
N LYS A 174 3.51 -12.13 -5.26
CA LYS A 174 2.89 -13.41 -4.93
C LYS A 174 2.73 -13.51 -3.41
N ILE A 175 1.55 -13.92 -2.97
CA ILE A 175 1.30 -14.20 -1.57
C ILE A 175 2.14 -15.41 -1.15
N ASN A 176 2.83 -15.29 -0.01
CA ASN A 176 3.54 -16.44 0.58
C ASN A 176 2.56 -17.33 1.37
N GLU A 177 2.96 -18.57 1.64
CA GLU A 177 2.11 -19.56 2.30
C GLU A 177 1.70 -19.14 3.72
N GLU A 178 2.62 -18.51 4.46
CA GLU A 178 2.38 -18.00 5.82
C GLU A 178 1.30 -16.92 5.85
N THR A 179 1.35 -15.96 4.92
CA THR A 179 0.36 -14.89 4.82
C THR A 179 -0.99 -15.43 4.36
N ASN A 180 -0.99 -16.40 3.44
CA ASN A 180 -2.21 -17.07 3.01
C ASN A 180 -2.91 -17.77 4.19
N ALA A 181 -2.14 -18.52 4.99
CA ALA A 181 -2.63 -19.17 6.20
C ALA A 181 -3.15 -18.15 7.22
N ALA A 182 -2.41 -17.07 7.48
CA ALA A 182 -2.82 -16.02 8.42
C ALA A 182 -4.14 -15.34 7.98
N LEU A 183 -4.30 -15.03 6.70
CA LEU A 183 -5.56 -14.45 6.18
C LEU A 183 -6.72 -15.43 6.27
N LYS A 184 -6.47 -16.72 6.06
CA LYS A 184 -7.48 -17.76 6.25
C LYS A 184 -7.92 -17.85 7.72
N ASP A 185 -6.97 -17.76 8.64
CA ASP A 185 -7.22 -17.83 10.09
C ASP A 185 -8.06 -16.66 10.61
N ILE A 186 -7.92 -15.47 10.01
CA ILE A 186 -8.79 -14.30 10.32
C ILE A 186 -10.26 -14.64 10.09
N GLY A 187 -10.57 -15.45 9.06
CA GLY A 187 -11.93 -15.87 8.74
C GLY A 187 -12.55 -16.84 9.73
N ILE A 188 -11.77 -17.49 10.61
CA ILE A 188 -12.27 -18.51 11.54
C ILE A 188 -13.22 -17.90 12.60
N ALA A 189 -12.98 -16.65 13.00
CA ALA A 189 -13.79 -15.96 14.00
C ALA A 189 -15.10 -15.37 13.45
N ALA A 190 -15.33 -15.45 12.13
CA ALA A 190 -16.50 -14.89 11.48
C ALA A 190 -17.74 -15.81 11.62
N LYS A 191 -18.93 -15.20 11.66
CA LYS A 191 -20.20 -15.94 11.74
C LYS A 191 -20.57 -16.60 10.42
N ASP A 192 -20.19 -15.98 9.31
CA ASP A 192 -20.44 -16.43 7.95
C ASP A 192 -19.33 -16.02 6.98
N SER A 193 -19.40 -16.53 5.74
CA SER A 193 -18.39 -16.25 4.72
C SER A 193 -18.33 -14.78 4.32
N ALA A 194 -19.45 -14.04 4.37
CA ALA A 194 -19.45 -12.63 4.01
C ALA A 194 -18.72 -11.80 5.07
N GLU A 195 -18.93 -12.09 6.36
CA GLU A 195 -18.19 -11.48 7.46
C GLU A 195 -16.70 -11.87 7.42
N ALA A 196 -16.37 -13.12 7.08
CA ALA A 196 -14.98 -13.55 6.89
C ALA A 196 -14.26 -12.71 5.81
N TRP A 197 -14.91 -12.53 4.66
CA TRP A 197 -14.35 -11.72 3.58
C TRP A 197 -14.24 -10.25 3.94
N LYS A 198 -15.21 -9.71 4.67
CA LYS A 198 -15.13 -8.34 5.19
C LYS A 198 -13.90 -8.14 6.08
N LEU A 199 -13.62 -9.08 6.98
CA LEU A 199 -12.42 -9.02 7.84
C LEU A 199 -11.14 -9.14 7.03
N ILE A 200 -11.06 -10.09 6.09
CA ILE A 200 -9.88 -10.26 5.22
C ILE A 200 -9.62 -9.00 4.40
N LEU A 201 -10.65 -8.44 3.75
CA LEU A 201 -10.50 -7.25 2.92
C LEU A 201 -10.16 -6.01 3.73
N PHE A 202 -10.71 -5.89 4.95
CA PHE A 202 -10.30 -4.86 5.89
C PHE A 202 -8.82 -4.99 6.26
N THR A 203 -8.33 -6.20 6.56
CA THR A 203 -6.91 -6.44 6.85
C THR A 203 -6.01 -6.13 5.66
N LEU A 204 -6.40 -6.56 4.45
CA LEU A 204 -5.63 -6.28 3.23
C LEU A 204 -5.59 -4.79 2.93
N CYS A 205 -6.74 -4.11 2.98
CA CYS A 205 -6.83 -2.67 2.76
C CYS A 205 -6.05 -1.89 3.82
N SER A 206 -6.13 -2.25 5.09
CA SER A 206 -5.42 -1.51 6.15
C SER A 206 -3.93 -1.82 6.23
N SER A 207 -3.44 -2.85 5.51
CA SER A 207 -2.04 -3.25 5.56
C SER A 207 -1.13 -2.13 5.06
N PRO A 208 -0.03 -1.82 5.79
CA PRO A 208 0.96 -0.84 5.34
C PRO A 208 1.82 -1.35 4.18
N GLY A 209 1.83 -2.66 3.90
CA GLY A 209 2.71 -3.28 2.91
C GLY A 209 2.55 -2.65 1.53
N TRP A 210 1.34 -2.68 0.97
CA TRP A 210 1.04 -2.07 -0.33
C TRP A 210 1.19 -0.54 -0.32
N GLN A 211 1.14 0.09 0.87
CA GLN A 211 1.36 1.53 1.06
C GLN A 211 2.84 1.91 1.19
N SER A 212 3.78 0.99 1.01
CA SER A 212 5.21 1.26 1.19
C SER A 212 6.07 1.02 -0.06
N PHE A 213 5.42 0.57 -1.15
CA PHE A 213 6.04 0.40 -2.47
C PHE A 213 5.96 1.67 -3.31
#